data_AF-A0A8I0DTI2-F1
#
_entry.id   AF-A0A8I0DTI2-F1
#
_cell.length_a   1.000
_cell.length_b   1.000
_cell.length_c   1.000
_cell.angle_alpha   90.00
_cell.angle_beta   90.00
_cell.angle_gamma   90.00
#
_symmetry.space_group_name_H-M   'P 1'
#
loop_
_entity.id
_entity.type
_entity.pdbx_description
1 polymer ?
#
loop_
_entity_poly.entity_id
_entity_poly.type
_entity_poly.pdbx_seq_one_letter_code
_entity_poly.pdbx_strand_id
1 'polypeptide(L)' 'MKVGDTAYIVESNRYVREVEIRRCSGGMFLVRFTDTGGGIQVKVHRLFATREEAEKSIEKAPETKKVRGNPYDRWY' A
#
# COMPACT_ATOMS: atom_id res chain seq x y z
N MET A 1 -2.59 -16.06 -0.76
CA MET A 1 -1.42 -15.46 -1.43
C MET A 1 -0.21 -16.33 -1.21
N LYS A 2 0.24 -17.01 -2.26
CA LYS A 2 1.48 -17.77 -2.34
C LYS A 2 2.49 -17.02 -3.21
N VAL A 3 3.73 -17.47 -3.18
CA VAL A 3 4.76 -17.01 -4.12
C VAL A 3 4.34 -17.38 -5.54
N GLY A 4 4.42 -16.42 -6.46
CA GLY A 4 3.94 -16.52 -7.84
C GLY A 4 2.51 -16.03 -8.07
N ASP A 5 1.75 -15.72 -7.01
CA ASP A 5 0.42 -15.12 -7.18
C ASP A 5 0.52 -13.64 -7.57
N THR A 6 -0.47 -13.20 -8.34
CA THR A 6 -0.76 -11.79 -8.57
C THR A 6 -1.50 -11.19 -7.37
N ALA A 7 -1.13 -9.98 -7.01
CA ALA A 7 -1.74 -9.21 -5.94
C ALA A 7 -1.81 -7.73 -6.33
N TYR A 8 -2.55 -6.96 -5.55
CA TYR A 8 -2.70 -5.52 -5.75
C TYR A 8 -2.14 -4.76 -4.55
N ILE A 9 -1.47 -3.65 -4.81
CA ILE A 9 -1.01 -2.72 -3.78
C ILE A 9 -1.55 -1.33 -4.04
N VAL A 10 -1.70 -0.56 -2.97
CA VAL A 10 -2.01 0.86 -3.04
C VAL A 10 -0.73 1.67 -2.88
N GLU A 11 -0.34 2.35 -3.94
CA GLU A 11 0.78 3.29 -3.97
C GLU A 11 0.30 4.71 -3.64
N SER A 12 1.01 5.36 -2.72
CA SER A 12 0.74 6.73 -2.27
C SER A 12 -0.71 6.98 -1.81
N ASN A 13 -1.42 5.94 -1.36
CA ASN A 13 -2.85 5.98 -1.03
C ASN A 13 -3.73 6.51 -2.17
N ARG A 14 -3.27 6.42 -3.43
CA ARG A 14 -3.96 7.03 -4.58
C ARG A 14 -4.12 6.07 -5.75
N TYR A 15 -3.10 5.26 -6.02
CA TYR A 15 -3.08 4.41 -7.21
C TYR A 15 -3.07 2.95 -6.82
N VAL A 16 -3.92 2.15 -7.44
CA VAL A 16 -3.86 0.69 -7.33
C VAL A 16 -2.95 0.16 -8.43
N ARG A 17 -1.96 -0.66 -8.04
CA ARG A 17 -1.02 -1.31 -8.97
C ARG A 17 -1.03 -2.81 -8.78
N GLU A 18 -0.93 -3.50 -9.90
CA GLU A 18 -0.76 -4.95 -9.95
C GLU A 18 0.70 -5.32 -9.71
N VAL A 19 0.92 -6.34 -8.87
CA VAL A 19 2.24 -6.84 -8.52
C VAL A 19 2.25 -8.36 -8.42
N GLU A 20 3.40 -8.96 -8.65
CA GLU A 20 3.63 -10.39 -8.48
C GLU A 20 4.41 -10.66 -7.19
N ILE A 21 3.97 -11.63 -6.39
CA ILE A 21 4.65 -12.01 -5.15
C ILE A 21 5.85 -12.89 -5.49
N ARG A 22 7.07 -12.41 -5.21
CA ARG A 22 8.31 -13.16 -5.45
C ARG A 22 8.82 -13.92 -4.24
N ARG A 23 8.55 -13.43 -3.03
CA ARG A 23 8.96 -14.08 -1.79
C ARG A 23 8.06 -13.65 -0.63
N CYS A 24 7.82 -14.56 0.30
CA CYS A 24 7.25 -14.25 1.61
C CYS A 24 8.23 -14.68 2.71
N SER A 25 8.54 -13.79 3.66
CA SER A 25 9.41 -14.10 4.79
C SER A 25 9.13 -13.16 5.96
N GLY A 26 8.97 -13.68 7.17
CA GLY A 26 8.82 -12.87 8.39
C GLY A 26 7.66 -11.87 8.38
N GLY A 27 6.55 -12.19 7.69
CA GLY A 27 5.40 -11.27 7.54
C GLY A 27 5.60 -10.13 6.54
N MET A 28 6.72 -10.15 5.80
CA MET A 28 6.98 -9.28 4.67
C MET A 28 6.87 -10.05 3.36
N PHE A 29 6.38 -9.37 2.33
CA PHE A 29 6.25 -9.89 0.98
C PHE A 29 7.12 -9.04 0.05
N LEU A 30 8.04 -9.69 -0.66
CA LEU A 30 8.75 -9.09 -1.78
C LEU A 30 7.84 -9.17 -2.99
N VAL A 31 7.42 -8.02 -3.49
CA VAL A 31 6.56 -7.90 -4.65
C VAL A 31 7.32 -7.27 -5.80
N ARG A 32 7.04 -7.70 -7.02
CA ARG A 32 7.62 -7.15 -8.24
C ARG A 32 6.52 -6.48 -9.05
N PHE A 33 6.79 -5.26 -9.49
CA PHE A 33 5.93 -4.52 -10.40
C PHE A 33 6.00 -5.13 -11.80
N THR A 34 4.85 -5.39 -12.40
CA THR A 34 4.76 -5.99 -13.74
C THR A 34 5.09 -4.99 -14.85
N ASP A 35 4.92 -3.69 -14.61
CA ASP A 35 5.14 -2.60 -15.56
C ASP A 35 6.61 -2.16 -15.65
N THR A 36 7.23 -1.91 -14.49
CA THR A 36 8.57 -1.29 -14.39
C THR A 36 9.65 -2.33 -14.05
N GLY A 37 9.25 -3.53 -13.58
CA GLY A 37 10.18 -4.58 -13.16
C GLY A 37 10.91 -4.31 -11.83
N GLY A 38 10.69 -3.15 -11.20
CA GLY A 38 11.16 -2.85 -9.85
C GLY A 38 10.50 -3.74 -8.81
N GLY A 39 11.10 -3.88 -7.63
CA GLY A 39 10.54 -4.67 -6.54
C GLY A 39 10.66 -3.98 -5.20
N ILE A 40 9.65 -4.15 -4.35
CA ILE A 40 9.58 -3.57 -3.01
C ILE A 40 9.15 -4.63 -2.01
N GLN A 41 9.57 -4.49 -0.76
CA GLN A 41 9.03 -5.28 0.35
C GLN A 41 7.90 -4.54 1.05
N VAL A 42 6.76 -5.21 1.19
CA VAL A 42 5.56 -4.66 1.83
C VAL A 42 5.03 -5.61 2.89
N LYS A 43 4.32 -5.05 3.87
CA LYS A 43 3.60 -5.83 4.89
C LYS A 43 2.30 -6.39 4.32
N VAL A 44 1.82 -7.48 4.94
CA VAL A 44 0.61 -8.21 4.54
C VAL A 44 -0.61 -7.30 4.36
N HIS A 45 -0.85 -6.36 5.29
CA HIS A 45 -2.04 -5.49 5.25
C HIS A 45 -2.02 -4.45 4.11
N ARG A 46 -0.91 -4.32 3.37
CA ARG A 46 -0.81 -3.44 2.19
C ARG A 46 -1.01 -4.18 0.88
N LEU A 47 -1.18 -5.50 0.94
CA LEU A 47 -1.42 -6.39 -0.17
C LEU A 47 -2.88 -6.80 -0.17
N PHE A 48 -3.53 -6.63 -1.32
CA PHE A 48 -4.93 -6.94 -1.55
C PHE A 48 -5.06 -8.03 -2.59
N ALA A 49 -6.01 -8.94 -2.40
CA ALA A 49 -6.20 -10.05 -3.32
C ALA A 49 -6.88 -9.59 -4.62
N THR A 50 -7.75 -8.59 -4.52
CA THR A 50 -8.49 -8.03 -5.65
C THR A 50 -8.28 -6.53 -5.76
N ARG A 51 -8.45 -6.01 -6.98
CA ARG A 51 -8.38 -4.58 -7.26
C ARG A 51 -9.47 -3.81 -6.51
N GLU A 52 -10.70 -4.33 -6.48
CA GLU A 52 -11.83 -3.70 -5.79
C GLU A 52 -11.58 -3.52 -4.29
N GLU A 53 -10.92 -4.50 -3.65
CA GLU A 53 -10.56 -4.41 -2.24
C GLU A 53 -9.53 -3.29 -1.98
N ALA A 54 -8.55 -3.16 -2.89
CA ALA A 54 -7.57 -2.08 -2.83
C ALA A 54 -8.21 -0.69 -3.02
N GLU A 55 -9.17 -0.57 -3.94
CA GLU A 55 -9.91 0.67 -4.20
C GLU A 55 -10.76 1.07 -2.97
N LYS A 56 -11.46 0.11 -2.34
CA LYS A 56 -12.19 0.34 -1.08
C LYS A 56 -11.26 0.80 0.05
N SER A 57 -10.03 0.31 0.07
CA SER A 57 -9.01 0.75 1.04
C SER A 57 -8.66 2.24 0.88
N ILE A 58 -8.66 2.76 -0.36
CA ILE A 58 -8.44 4.18 -0.65
C ILE A 58 -9.62 5.01 -0.15
N GLU A 59 -10.86 4.60 -0.47
CA GLU A 59 -12.08 5.30 -0.05
C GLU A 59 -12.22 5.36 1.47
N LYS A 60 -11.83 4.29 2.16
CA LYS A 60 -11.85 4.19 3.62
C LYS A 60 -10.73 4.96 4.31
N ALA A 61 -9.84 5.64 3.57
CA ALA A 61 -8.80 6.47 4.15
C ALA A 61 -9.14 7.97 4.19
N PRO A 62 -10.21 8.44 4.88
CA PRO A 62 -10.27 9.81 5.35
C PRO A 62 -9.74 9.84 6.79
N GLU A 63 -8.49 10.25 6.95
CA GLU A 63 -8.04 10.99 8.12
C GLU A 63 -6.62 11.45 7.83
N THR A 64 -6.51 12.67 7.28
CA THR A 64 -5.33 13.47 7.56
C THR A 64 -5.21 13.48 9.07
N LYS A 65 -4.26 12.72 9.62
CA LYS A 65 -3.89 12.86 11.03
C LYS A 65 -3.65 14.35 11.22
N LYS A 66 -4.59 15.04 11.90
CA LYS A 66 -4.44 16.46 12.17
C LYS A 66 -3.06 16.61 12.79
N VAL A 67 -2.17 17.30 12.08
CA VAL A 67 -0.84 17.62 12.59
C VAL A 67 -1.12 18.28 13.94
N ARG A 68 -0.64 17.65 15.02
CA ARG A 68 -0.90 18.13 16.39
C ARG A 68 -0.32 19.54 16.49
N GLY A 69 -1.21 20.54 16.42
CA GLY A 69 -0.92 21.98 16.56
C GLY A 69 0.05 22.47 15.49
N ASN A 70 -0.41 23.34 14.59
CA ASN A 70 0.55 24.11 13.81
C ASN A 70 1.31 25.01 14.81
N PRO A 71 2.64 24.97 14.91
CA PRO A 71 3.40 25.74 15.90
C PRO A 71 3.19 27.27 15.80
N TYR A 72 2.58 27.74 14.71
CA TYR A 72 2.18 29.13 14.50
C TYR A 72 0.78 29.48 15.04
N ASP A 73 -0.03 28.50 15.46
CA ASP A 73 -1.36 28.72 16.05
C ASP A 73 -1.30 29.43 17.41
N ARG A 74 -0.11 29.57 18.02
CA ARG A 74 0.09 30.18 19.35
C ARG A 74 0.31 31.69 19.35
N TRP A 75 0.35 32.33 18.18
CA TRP A 75 0.73 33.74 18.02
C TRP A 75 -0.43 34.66 17.63
N TYR A 76 -1.69 34.20 17.74
CA TYR A 76 -2.91 34.98 17.54
C TYR A 76 -3.83 34.92 18.76
#